data_AF-A0A514BR93-F1
#
_entry.id   AF-A0A514BR93-F1
#
_cell.length_a   1.000
_cell.length_b   1.000
_cell.length_c   1.000
_cell.angle_alpha   90.00
_cell.angle_beta   90.00
_cell.angle_gamma   90.00
#
_symmetry.space_group_name_H-M   'P 1'
#
loop_
_entity.id
_entity.type
_entity.pdbx_description
1 polymer ?
#
loop_
_entity_poly.entity_id
_entity_poly.type
_entity_poly.pdbx_seq_one_letter_code
_entity_poly.pdbx_strand_id
1 'polypeptide(L)'
;MVVSRSRAILSGSAAIAAVIAIQAFNSFACYSHDFSSFLAALGIFLLIPLLPAIISLATANPLRALGACLLFVPWLLLAYYTDCARPYTGGGASMIYVAVILWGTPCSIVGALVTGPIMRALGVSVAGR
;
A
#
# COMPACT_ATOMS: atom_id res chain seq x y z
N MET A 1 -16.33 -19.96 -1.16
CA MET A 1 -15.13 -20.29 -0.34
C MET A 1 -15.16 -19.47 0.93
N VAL A 2 -15.13 -20.12 2.09
CA VAL A 2 -15.10 -19.43 3.39
C VAL A 2 -13.67 -19.36 3.90
N VAL A 3 -13.17 -18.16 4.16
CA VAL A 3 -11.83 -17.91 4.70
C VAL A 3 -11.95 -17.61 6.19
N SER A 4 -11.18 -18.28 7.03
CA SER A 4 -11.18 -17.97 8.46
C SER A 4 -10.69 -16.54 8.71
N ARG A 5 -11.27 -15.87 9.72
CA ARG A 5 -10.91 -14.49 10.04
C ARG A 5 -9.41 -14.32 10.32
N SER A 6 -8.79 -15.29 11.00
CA SER A 6 -7.35 -15.27 11.29
C SER A 6 -6.51 -15.32 10.01
N ARG A 7 -6.89 -16.14 9.02
CA ARG A 7 -6.21 -16.17 7.71
C ARG A 7 -6.42 -14.87 6.95
N ALA A 8 -7.63 -14.31 6.97
CA ALA A 8 -7.92 -13.04 6.32
C ALA A 8 -7.09 -11.88 6.90
N ILE A 9 -6.95 -11.81 8.23
CA ILE A 9 -6.09 -10.84 8.90
C ILE A 9 -4.64 -11.08 8.52
N LEU A 10 -4.15 -12.33 8.61
CA LEU A 10 -2.76 -12.65 8.25
C LEU A 10 -2.44 -12.22 6.82
N SER A 11 -3.31 -12.51 5.86
CA SER A 11 -3.13 -12.10 4.47
C SER A 11 -3.12 -10.59 4.31
N GLY A 12 -4.02 -9.87 4.97
CA GLY A 12 -4.03 -8.41 4.94
C GLY A 12 -2.77 -7.80 5.57
N SER A 13 -2.35 -8.31 6.73
CA SER A 13 -1.12 -7.88 7.39
C SER A 13 0.12 -8.18 6.55
N ALA A 14 0.17 -9.34 5.90
CA ALA A 14 1.26 -9.69 4.98
C ALA A 14 1.33 -8.74 3.78
N ALA A 15 0.19 -8.30 3.25
CA ALA A 15 0.16 -7.32 2.17
C ALA A 15 0.68 -5.94 2.61
N ILE A 16 0.29 -5.49 3.80
CA ILE A 16 0.81 -4.26 4.40
C ILE A 16 2.33 -4.37 4.61
N ALA A 17 2.81 -5.49 5.13
CA ALA A 17 4.24 -5.75 5.31
C ALA A 17 5.00 -5.72 3.97
N ALA A 18 4.41 -6.27 2.89
CA ALA A 18 5.01 -6.20 1.56
C ALA A 18 5.10 -4.77 1.02
N VAL A 19 4.08 -3.94 1.24
CA VAL A 19 4.12 -2.50 0.89
C VAL A 19 5.22 -1.78 1.65
N ILE A 20 5.34 -2.04 2.97
CA ILE A 20 6.42 -1.48 3.80
C ILE A 20 7.79 -1.97 3.31
N ALA A 21 7.91 -3.24 2.90
CA ALA A 21 9.16 -3.78 2.36
C ALA A 21 9.55 -3.12 1.03
N ILE A 22 8.58 -2.84 0.14
CA ILE A 22 8.82 -2.07 -1.09
C ILE A 22 9.30 -0.64 -0.75
N GLN A 23 8.64 0.02 0.22
CA GLN A 23 9.09 1.34 0.67
C GLN A 23 10.49 1.30 1.29
N ALA A 24 10.81 0.25 2.06
CA ALA A 24 12.12 0.06 2.64
C ALA A 24 13.17 -0.11 1.53
N PHE A 25 12.89 -0.94 0.52
CA PHE A 25 13.75 -1.08 -0.65
C PHE A 25 13.99 0.26 -1.35
N ASN A 26 12.92 1.04 -1.60
CA ASN A 26 13.07 2.37 -2.18
C ASN A 26 13.95 3.28 -1.30
N SER A 27 13.68 3.36 0.00
CA SER A 27 14.44 4.20 0.93
C SER A 27 15.93 3.85 0.97
N PHE A 28 16.28 2.57 1.11
CA PHE A 28 17.67 2.14 1.28
C PHE A 28 18.43 2.03 -0.05
N ALA A 29 17.80 1.46 -1.08
CA ALA A 29 18.48 1.19 -2.36
C ALA A 29 18.49 2.40 -3.30
N CYS A 30 17.46 3.24 -3.28
CA CYS A 30 17.34 4.39 -4.18
C CYS A 30 17.78 5.70 -3.50
N TYR A 31 17.24 6.01 -2.32
CA TYR A 31 17.49 7.29 -1.65
C TYR A 31 18.64 7.27 -0.64
N SER A 32 19.28 6.12 -0.42
CA SER A 32 20.35 5.93 0.56
C SER A 32 19.99 6.46 1.97
N HIS A 33 18.70 6.35 2.33
CA HIS A 33 18.21 6.77 3.64
C HIS A 33 18.82 5.94 4.77
N ASP A 34 19.04 6.57 5.92
CA ASP A 34 19.26 5.86 7.17
C ASP A 34 17.92 5.40 7.79
N PHE A 35 17.99 4.68 8.92
CA PHE A 35 16.79 4.16 9.58
C PHE A 35 15.82 5.27 10.02
N SER A 36 16.36 6.40 10.49
CA SER A 36 15.56 7.56 10.91
C SER A 36 14.80 8.17 9.73
N SER A 37 15.49 8.41 8.62
CA SER A 37 14.92 8.97 7.39
C SER A 37 13.92 8.01 6.75
N PHE A 38 14.15 6.70 6.82
CA PHE A 38 13.17 5.69 6.44
C PHE A 38 11.89 5.78 7.28
N LEU A 39 12.01 5.91 8.60
CA LEU A 39 10.86 6.01 9.51
C LEU A 39 10.07 7.31 9.29
N ALA A 40 10.77 8.42 9.04
CA ALA A 40 10.16 9.68 8.64
C ALA A 40 9.42 9.55 7.30
N ALA A 41 10.03 8.91 6.30
CA ALA A 41 9.40 8.69 5.00
C ALA A 41 8.15 7.79 5.11
N LEU A 42 8.20 6.75 5.95
CA LEU A 42 7.04 5.93 6.28
C LEU A 42 5.90 6.75 6.88
N GLY A 43 6.22 7.59 7.87
CA GLY A 43 5.22 8.41 8.57
C GLY A 43 4.59 9.47 7.69
N ILE A 44 5.39 10.16 6.88
CA ILE A 44 4.94 11.31 6.07
C ILE A 44 4.26 10.86 4.78
N PHE A 45 4.88 9.92 4.05
CA PHE A 45 4.46 9.60 2.69
C PHE A 45 3.67 8.29 2.58
N LEU A 46 3.95 7.31 3.45
CA LEU A 46 3.33 5.98 3.34
C LEU A 46 2.10 5.83 4.21
N LEU A 47 2.10 6.40 5.42
CA LEU A 47 1.07 6.15 6.41
C LEU A 47 -0.32 6.52 5.89
N ILE A 48 -0.48 7.72 5.29
CA ILE A 48 -1.77 8.21 4.81
C ILE A 48 -2.37 7.26 3.74
N PRO A 49 -1.68 6.93 2.63
CA PRO A 49 -2.18 5.95 1.66
C PRO A 49 -2.40 4.54 2.23
N LEU A 50 -1.72 4.17 3.32
CA LEU A 50 -1.81 2.85 3.93
C LEU A 50 -2.98 2.72 4.93
N LEU A 51 -3.52 3.84 5.42
CA LEU A 51 -4.66 3.87 6.35
C LEU A 51 -5.86 3.03 5.89
N PRO A 52 -6.32 3.07 4.62
CA PRO A 52 -7.42 2.24 4.17
C PRO A 52 -7.15 0.74 4.35
N ALA A 53 -5.92 0.29 4.16
CA ALA A 53 -5.51 -1.09 4.38
C ALA A 53 -5.50 -1.44 5.88
N ILE A 54 -4.91 -0.58 6.71
CA ILE A 54 -4.85 -0.75 8.17
C ILE A 54 -6.26 -0.81 8.77
N ILE A 55 -7.13 0.14 8.40
CA ILE A 55 -8.52 0.19 8.84
C ILE A 55 -9.27 -1.06 8.40
N SER A 56 -9.03 -1.54 7.17
CA SER A 56 -9.70 -2.74 6.63
C SER A 56 -9.49 -3.98 7.51
N LEU A 57 -8.32 -4.13 8.15
CA LEU A 57 -8.04 -5.25 9.06
C LEU A 57 -8.99 -5.32 10.27
N ALA A 58 -9.48 -4.17 10.74
CA ALA A 58 -10.42 -4.07 11.85
C ALA A 58 -11.89 -4.28 11.43
N THR A 59 -12.18 -4.24 10.13
CA THR A 59 -13.56 -4.39 9.61
C THR A 59 -14.02 -5.85 9.58
N ALA A 60 -15.29 -6.05 9.18
CA ALA A 60 -15.86 -7.37 8.94
C ALA A 60 -15.18 -8.15 7.80
N ASN A 61 -14.46 -7.47 6.90
CA ASN A 61 -13.73 -8.11 5.81
C ASN A 61 -12.27 -7.61 5.74
N PRO A 62 -11.36 -8.23 6.51
CA PRO A 62 -9.93 -7.90 6.50
C PRO A 62 -9.25 -8.04 5.14
N LEU A 63 -9.79 -8.87 4.24
CA LEU A 63 -9.21 -9.06 2.91
C LEU A 63 -9.30 -7.81 2.03
N ARG A 64 -10.12 -6.81 2.40
CA ARG A 64 -10.14 -5.49 1.75
C ARG A 64 -8.78 -4.79 1.80
N ALA A 65 -7.93 -5.12 2.79
CA ALA A 65 -6.57 -4.63 2.87
C ALA A 65 -5.73 -5.06 1.66
N LEU A 66 -5.98 -6.24 1.07
CA LEU A 66 -5.26 -6.73 -0.09
C LEU A 66 -5.44 -5.80 -1.30
N GLY A 67 -6.68 -5.42 -1.62
CA GLY A 67 -6.92 -4.55 -2.76
C GLY A 67 -6.46 -3.11 -2.53
N ALA A 68 -6.55 -2.62 -1.28
CA ALA A 68 -5.97 -1.34 -0.91
C ALA A 68 -4.46 -1.31 -1.19
N CYS A 69 -3.72 -2.31 -0.70
CA CYS A 69 -2.31 -2.48 -0.98
C CYS A 69 -2.03 -2.69 -2.48
N LEU A 70 -2.80 -3.52 -3.16
CA LEU A 70 -2.60 -3.83 -4.58
C LEU A 70 -2.70 -2.59 -5.48
N LEU A 71 -3.68 -1.72 -5.23
CA LEU A 71 -3.82 -0.47 -5.99
C LEU A 71 -2.87 0.64 -5.52
N PHE A 72 -2.21 0.45 -4.38
CA PHE A 72 -1.20 1.38 -3.88
C PHE A 72 0.21 1.05 -4.38
N VAL A 73 0.59 -0.22 -4.45
CA VAL A 73 1.93 -0.69 -4.87
C VAL A 73 2.44 -0.03 -6.16
N PRO A 74 1.65 0.12 -7.25
CA PRO A 74 2.12 0.75 -8.48
C PRO A 74 2.69 2.15 -8.28
N TRP A 75 2.20 2.91 -7.30
CA TRP A 75 2.71 4.26 -7.01
C TRP A 75 4.10 4.24 -6.39
N LEU A 76 4.41 3.25 -5.55
CA LEU A 76 5.76 3.06 -5.00
C LEU A 76 6.75 2.58 -6.06
N LEU A 77 6.28 1.72 -6.98
CA LEU A 77 7.08 1.28 -8.11
C LEU A 77 7.33 2.43 -9.09
N LEU A 78 6.33 3.28 -9.32
CA LEU A 78 6.47 4.48 -10.14
C LEU A 78 7.47 5.45 -9.51
N ALA A 79 7.42 5.66 -8.19
CA ALA A 79 8.40 6.49 -7.47
C ALA A 79 9.83 5.97 -7.62
N TYR A 80 10.04 4.66 -7.48
CA TYR A 80 11.35 4.06 -7.75
C TYR A 80 11.78 4.27 -9.21
N TYR A 81 10.85 4.08 -10.15
CA TYR A 81 11.13 4.22 -11.57
C TYR A 81 11.54 5.65 -11.93
N THR A 82 10.81 6.67 -11.48
CA THR A 82 11.08 8.08 -11.83
C THR A 82 12.33 8.63 -11.19
N ASP A 83 12.73 8.12 -10.02
CA ASP A 83 13.82 8.73 -9.26
C ASP A 83 15.11 7.93 -9.41
N CYS A 84 15.03 6.62 -9.67
CA CYS A 84 16.22 5.74 -9.72
C CYS A 84 16.39 4.94 -11.01
N ALA A 85 15.32 4.44 -11.64
CA ALA A 85 15.49 3.70 -12.90
C ALA A 85 15.65 4.64 -14.10
N ARG A 86 14.87 5.72 -14.13
CA ARG A 86 14.90 6.78 -15.14
C ARG A 86 14.74 8.14 -14.47
N PRO A 87 15.83 8.66 -13.84
CA PRO A 87 15.79 9.89 -13.06
C PRO A 87 15.18 11.06 -13.82
N TYR A 88 14.32 11.82 -13.16
CA TYR A 88 13.76 13.06 -13.67
C TYR A 88 14.84 14.06 -14.08
N THR A 89 14.75 14.61 -15.30
CA THR A 89 15.77 15.52 -15.88
C THR A 89 15.30 16.96 -16.04
N GLY A 90 14.10 17.32 -15.57
CA GLY A 90 13.48 18.63 -15.83
C GLY A 90 13.94 19.79 -14.95
N GLY A 91 15.06 19.65 -14.23
CA GLY A 91 15.60 20.66 -13.31
C GLY A 91 14.79 20.79 -12.01
N GLY A 92 15.42 20.45 -10.88
CA GLY A 92 14.78 20.43 -9.55
C GLY A 92 14.68 19.04 -8.93
N ALA A 93 14.21 18.98 -7.68
CA ALA A 93 13.98 17.71 -6.97
C ALA A 93 12.69 17.04 -7.45
N SER A 94 12.72 15.71 -7.59
CA SER A 94 11.53 14.94 -7.94
C SER A 94 10.45 15.09 -6.88
N MET A 95 9.21 15.35 -7.32
CA MET A 95 8.04 15.45 -6.46
C MET A 95 7.18 14.19 -6.53
N ILE A 96 7.72 13.05 -6.98
CA ILE A 96 6.91 11.84 -7.22
C ILE A 96 6.21 11.34 -5.95
N TYR A 97 6.82 11.50 -4.78
CA TYR A 97 6.16 11.15 -3.51
C TYR A 97 4.96 12.01 -3.16
N VAL A 98 4.84 13.22 -3.72
CA VAL A 98 3.59 14.00 -3.66
C VAL A 98 2.50 13.28 -4.44
N ALA A 99 2.83 12.73 -5.63
CA ALA A 99 1.89 11.91 -6.39
C ALA A 99 1.55 10.59 -5.66
N VAL A 100 2.51 9.97 -4.96
CA VAL A 100 2.26 8.80 -4.10
C VAL A 100 1.21 9.11 -3.04
N ILE A 101 1.28 10.28 -2.38
CA ILE A 101 0.25 10.68 -1.42
C ILE A 101 -1.08 10.99 -2.15
N LEU A 102 -1.06 11.91 -3.10
CA LEU A 102 -2.27 12.47 -3.72
C LEU A 102 -3.06 11.45 -4.51
N TRP A 103 -2.40 10.52 -5.19
CA TRP A 103 -3.04 9.51 -6.02
C TRP A 103 -3.00 8.10 -5.41
N GLY A 104 -1.96 7.77 -4.64
CA GLY A 104 -1.92 6.49 -3.92
C GLY A 104 -3.03 6.37 -2.88
N THR A 105 -3.39 7.47 -2.20
CA THR A 105 -4.48 7.49 -1.22
C THR A 105 -5.84 7.14 -1.85
N PRO A 106 -6.35 7.87 -2.87
CA PRO A 106 -7.61 7.53 -3.49
C PRO A 106 -7.59 6.13 -4.15
N CYS A 107 -6.47 5.72 -4.77
CA CYS A 107 -6.33 4.36 -5.30
C CYS A 107 -6.45 3.29 -4.21
N SER A 108 -5.83 3.50 -3.05
CA SER A 108 -5.93 2.61 -1.89
C SER A 108 -7.37 2.53 -1.36
N ILE A 109 -8.07 3.67 -1.27
CA ILE A 109 -9.49 3.73 -0.88
C ILE A 109 -10.36 2.96 -1.88
N VAL A 110 -10.20 3.20 -3.17
CA VAL A 110 -10.93 2.48 -4.23
C VAL A 110 -10.64 1.00 -4.15
N GLY A 111 -9.38 0.62 -3.96
CA GLY A 111 -8.96 -0.77 -3.80
C GLY A 111 -9.66 -1.44 -2.62
N ALA A 112 -9.70 -0.77 -1.47
CA ALA A 112 -10.42 -1.26 -0.30
C ALA A 112 -11.93 -1.41 -0.57
N LEU A 113 -12.56 -0.43 -1.22
CA LEU A 113 -14.00 -0.41 -1.47
C LEU A 113 -14.44 -1.47 -2.48
N VAL A 114 -13.70 -1.63 -3.59
CA VAL A 114 -14.03 -2.53 -4.70
C VAL A 114 -13.73 -4.00 -4.36
N THR A 115 -12.76 -4.26 -3.48
CA THR A 115 -12.41 -5.62 -3.07
C THR A 115 -13.58 -6.37 -2.42
N GLY A 116 -14.40 -5.68 -1.62
CA GLY A 116 -15.57 -6.30 -0.98
C GLY A 116 -16.58 -6.86 -1.99
N PRO A 117 -17.12 -6.03 -2.92
CA PRO A 117 -17.95 -6.47 -4.03
C PRO A 117 -17.31 -7.59 -4.88
N ILE A 118 -16.03 -7.47 -5.26
CA ILE A 118 -15.34 -8.49 -6.06
C ILE A 118 -15.32 -9.84 -5.32
N MET A 119 -14.93 -9.84 -4.04
CA MET A 119 -14.90 -11.08 -3.25
C MET A 119 -16.27 -11.71 -3.12
N ARG A 120 -17.34 -10.91 -2.93
CA ARG A 120 -18.71 -11.41 -2.92
C ARG A 120 -19.11 -12.03 -4.26
N ALA A 121 -18.77 -11.37 -5.37
CA ALA A 121 -19.04 -11.89 -6.72
C ALA A 121 -18.30 -13.21 -7.00
N LEU A 122 -17.10 -13.38 -6.44
CA LEU A 122 -16.31 -14.61 -6.51
C LEU A 122 -16.73 -15.67 -5.48
N GLY A 123 -17.80 -15.41 -4.70
CA GLY A 123 -18.26 -16.32 -3.65
C GLY A 123 -17.27 -16.50 -2.49
N VAL A 124 -16.35 -15.56 -2.29
CA VAL A 124 -15.40 -15.53 -1.17
C VAL A 124 -16.02 -14.74 -0.02
N SER A 125 -16.17 -15.39 1.13
CA SER A 125 -16.63 -14.76 2.37
C SER A 125 -15.62 -14.99 3.48
N VAL A 126 -15.48 -14.00 4.37
CA VAL A 126 -14.72 -14.17 5.61
C VAL A 126 -15.67 -14.72 6.66
N ALA A 127 -15.26 -15.76 7.36
CA ALA A 127 -16.03 -16.34 8.46
C ALA A 127 -16.38 -15.24 9.48
N GLY A 128 -17.63 -15.25 9.93
CA GLY A 128 -18.11 -14.33 10.97
C GLY A 128 -17.30 -14.46 12.26
N ARG A 129 -17.38 -13.43 13.10
CA ARG A 129 -16.89 -13.52 14.47
C ARG A 129 -17.72 -14.52 15.27
#